data_AF-A0A7C2BLP8-F1
#
_entry.id   AF-A0A7C2BLP8-F1
#
_cell.length_a   1.000
_cell.length_b   1.000
_cell.length_c   1.000
_cell.angle_alpha   90.00
_cell.angle_beta   90.00
_cell.angle_gamma   90.00
#
_symmetry.space_group_name_H-M   'P 1'
#
loop_
_entity.id
_entity.type
_entity.pdbx_description
1 polymer ?
#
loop_
_entity_poly.entity_id
_entity_poly.type
_entity_poly.pdbx_seq_one_letter_code
_entity_poly.pdbx_strand_id
1 'polypeptide(L)'
;MESILEEKRLGKFKTIVLEILDEFSVKTNTHLPPELVDDALKIIHNPAFKHATSHLNSRTKATLAVYVALRKNNICVSPRCLEANVTGSRNLFISILKTLKMQNCEPADYILYASKKLGLDPSVVGNAVWIVLRLFNRFHRSRLEITQPVKALSRSVLAAGALYESGFTSGKRVLEKDLATILCVSEVSVRNALKHIRDMLGGDLWTWVEKVDQGKTEGITLEAPEKTFILRLVAPGRALAVVVFKEPSGDEWVRLARVLGLPVNGSVQLVDIINTGSEDYRELALEKSLTYLAVASGLGLGEYRVVWSENQDLTRILTNKGFRVAGIDPWGKKPVLVIDLNLLCNNSVV
;
A
#
# COMPACT_ATOMS: atom_id res chain seq x y z
N MET A 1 -6.58 -30.55 -38.68
CA MET A 1 -5.13 -30.26 -38.83
C MET A 1 -4.74 -29.00 -38.07
N GLU A 2 -5.52 -27.92 -38.12
CA GLU A 2 -5.32 -26.72 -37.30
C GLU A 2 -5.43 -26.98 -35.78
N SER A 3 -6.39 -27.81 -35.31
CA SER A 3 -6.52 -28.11 -33.87
C SER A 3 -5.29 -28.82 -33.29
N ILE A 4 -4.69 -29.76 -34.01
CA ILE A 4 -3.48 -30.49 -33.60
C ILE A 4 -2.26 -29.56 -33.54
N LEU A 5 -2.19 -28.58 -34.45
CA LEU A 5 -1.13 -27.57 -34.48
C LEU A 5 -1.30 -26.55 -33.34
N GLU A 6 -2.53 -26.18 -32.99
CA GLU A 6 -2.82 -25.33 -31.83
C GLU A 6 -2.52 -26.05 -30.52
N GLU A 7 -2.87 -27.32 -30.40
CA GLU A 7 -2.61 -28.13 -29.20
C GLU A 7 -1.10 -28.33 -28.95
N LYS A 8 -0.33 -28.59 -30.02
CA LYS A 8 1.15 -28.64 -29.93
C LYS A 8 1.77 -27.28 -29.57
N ARG A 9 1.23 -26.18 -30.09
CA ARG A 9 1.68 -24.82 -29.72
C ARG A 9 1.34 -24.47 -28.28
N LEU A 10 0.17 -24.88 -27.80
CA LEU A 10 -0.28 -24.70 -26.42
C LEU A 10 0.60 -25.48 -25.44
N GLY A 11 0.90 -26.74 -25.76
CA GLY A 11 1.85 -27.56 -25.01
C GLY A 11 3.21 -26.89 -24.89
N LYS A 12 3.74 -26.35 -26.00
CA LYS A 12 5.01 -25.60 -26.01
C LYS A 12 4.97 -24.35 -25.11
N PHE A 13 3.91 -23.55 -25.18
CA PHE A 13 3.79 -22.36 -24.31
C PHE A 13 3.65 -22.73 -22.83
N LYS A 14 2.90 -23.79 -22.51
CA LYS A 14 2.73 -24.27 -21.14
C LYS A 14 4.07 -24.64 -20.50
N THR A 15 4.93 -25.36 -21.22
CA THR A 15 6.28 -25.70 -20.75
C THR A 15 7.12 -24.45 -20.48
N ILE A 16 7.17 -23.49 -21.43
CA ILE A 16 7.94 -22.26 -21.27
C ILE A 16 7.43 -21.41 -20.08
N VAL A 17 6.10 -21.34 -19.91
CA VAL A 17 5.48 -20.61 -18.78
C VAL A 17 5.88 -21.24 -17.44
N LEU A 18 5.84 -22.57 -17.34
CA LEU A 18 6.25 -23.29 -16.14
C LEU A 18 7.73 -23.03 -15.80
N GLU A 19 8.63 -23.11 -16.79
CA GLU A 19 10.05 -22.78 -16.61
C GLU A 19 10.25 -21.37 -16.07
N ILE A 20 9.60 -20.36 -16.67
CA ILE A 20 9.73 -18.97 -16.25
C ILE A 20 9.19 -18.75 -14.83
N LEU A 21 8.06 -19.39 -14.48
CA LEU A 21 7.48 -19.29 -13.15
C LEU A 21 8.35 -19.99 -12.10
N ASP A 22 8.97 -21.12 -12.43
CA ASP A 22 9.90 -21.82 -11.55
C ASP A 22 11.18 -20.99 -11.31
N GLU A 23 11.80 -20.48 -12.37
CA GLU A 23 12.93 -19.54 -12.28
C GLU A 23 12.59 -18.32 -11.41
N PHE A 24 11.39 -17.75 -11.59
CA PHE A 24 10.91 -16.63 -10.80
C PHE A 24 10.69 -17.01 -9.33
N SER A 25 10.07 -18.16 -9.08
CA SER A 25 9.80 -18.70 -7.74
C SER A 25 11.08 -18.89 -6.97
N VAL A 26 12.08 -19.55 -7.56
CA VAL A 26 13.41 -19.76 -6.98
C VAL A 26 14.11 -18.43 -6.73
N LYS A 27 14.17 -17.56 -7.74
CA LYS A 27 14.87 -16.27 -7.65
C LYS A 27 14.29 -15.39 -6.54
N THR A 28 12.97 -15.34 -6.42
CA THR A 28 12.33 -14.49 -5.44
C THR A 28 12.14 -15.20 -4.11
N ASN A 29 12.20 -16.52 -4.04
CA ASN A 29 11.74 -17.36 -2.94
C ASN A 29 10.22 -17.15 -2.67
N THR A 30 9.39 -17.26 -3.70
CA THR A 30 7.92 -17.04 -3.61
C THR A 30 7.14 -18.29 -3.96
N HIS A 31 6.23 -18.72 -3.09
CA HIS A 31 5.19 -19.67 -3.48
C HIS A 31 4.19 -19.01 -4.42
N LEU A 32 4.08 -19.58 -5.62
CA LEU A 32 3.24 -19.05 -6.69
C LEU A 32 1.84 -19.67 -6.67
N PRO A 33 0.77 -18.87 -6.86
CA PRO A 33 -0.57 -19.41 -7.04
C PRO A 33 -0.63 -20.40 -8.23
N PRO A 34 -1.33 -21.54 -8.08
CA PRO A 34 -1.42 -22.55 -9.14
C PRO A 34 -2.14 -22.01 -10.39
N GLU A 35 -3.06 -21.07 -10.23
CA GLU A 35 -3.77 -20.45 -11.36
C GLU A 35 -2.88 -19.59 -12.28
N LEU A 36 -1.64 -19.25 -11.91
CA LEU A 36 -0.79 -18.36 -12.72
C LEU A 36 -0.46 -18.94 -14.09
N VAL A 37 -0.31 -20.26 -14.21
CA VAL A 37 -0.05 -20.92 -15.48
C VAL A 37 -1.25 -20.72 -16.42
N ASP A 38 -2.46 -20.97 -15.92
CA ASP A 38 -3.69 -20.84 -16.69
C ASP A 38 -3.97 -19.38 -17.05
N ASP A 39 -3.72 -18.45 -16.14
CA ASP A 39 -3.84 -17.02 -16.39
C ASP A 39 -2.87 -16.55 -17.48
N ALA A 40 -1.60 -16.97 -17.42
CA ALA A 40 -0.62 -16.64 -18.45
C ALA A 40 -1.01 -17.23 -19.82
N LEU A 41 -1.51 -18.47 -19.85
CA LEU A 41 -2.01 -19.09 -21.08
C LEU A 41 -3.22 -18.33 -21.63
N LYS A 42 -4.19 -17.93 -20.79
CA LYS A 42 -5.33 -17.08 -21.21
C LYS A 42 -4.86 -15.75 -21.81
N ILE A 43 -3.85 -15.12 -21.22
CA ILE A 43 -3.27 -13.88 -21.73
C ILE A 43 -2.62 -14.08 -23.11
N ILE A 44 -1.91 -15.19 -23.34
CA ILE A 44 -1.30 -15.50 -24.64
C ILE A 44 -2.36 -15.59 -25.76
N HIS A 45 -3.57 -16.08 -25.43
CA HIS A 45 -4.68 -16.19 -26.39
C HIS A 45 -5.49 -14.91 -26.54
N ASN A 46 -5.26 -13.91 -25.69
CA ASN A 46 -5.95 -12.63 -25.79
C ASN A 46 -5.62 -11.97 -27.16
N PRO A 47 -6.63 -11.59 -27.97
CA PRO A 47 -6.40 -11.02 -29.30
C PRO A 47 -5.52 -9.77 -29.29
N ALA A 48 -5.72 -8.87 -28.32
CA ALA A 48 -4.92 -7.64 -28.20
C ALA A 48 -3.47 -7.95 -27.84
N PHE A 49 -3.25 -8.91 -26.93
CA PHE A 49 -1.91 -9.40 -26.60
C PHE A 49 -1.23 -10.05 -27.80
N LYS A 50 -1.93 -10.96 -28.49
CA LYS A 50 -1.43 -11.68 -29.66
C LYS A 50 -1.04 -10.73 -30.79
N HIS A 51 -1.85 -9.70 -31.03
CA HIS A 51 -1.55 -8.66 -32.02
C HIS A 51 -0.30 -7.86 -31.64
N ALA A 52 -0.26 -7.32 -30.40
CA ALA A 52 0.84 -6.51 -29.92
C ALA A 52 2.18 -7.24 -29.82
N THR A 53 2.15 -8.56 -29.64
CA THR A 53 3.34 -9.40 -29.48
C THR A 53 3.62 -10.28 -30.70
N SER A 54 2.93 -10.07 -31.83
CA SER A 54 3.01 -10.90 -33.04
C SER A 54 4.46 -11.13 -33.53
N HIS A 55 5.28 -10.08 -33.51
CA HIS A 55 6.67 -10.05 -33.96
C HIS A 55 7.69 -10.63 -32.96
N LEU A 56 7.30 -10.95 -31.72
CA LEU A 56 8.21 -11.40 -30.68
C LEU A 56 8.44 -12.93 -30.72
N ASN A 57 9.56 -13.40 -30.16
CA ASN A 57 9.80 -14.84 -30.00
C ASN A 57 8.93 -15.44 -28.90
N SER A 58 8.72 -16.77 -28.92
CA SER A 58 7.82 -17.47 -27.99
C SER A 58 8.18 -17.24 -26.52
N ARG A 59 9.49 -17.23 -26.17
CA ARG A 59 9.92 -17.03 -24.77
C ARG A 59 9.55 -15.64 -24.28
N THR A 60 9.84 -14.60 -25.07
CA THR A 60 9.45 -13.22 -24.75
C THR A 60 7.93 -13.08 -24.61
N LYS A 61 7.13 -13.69 -25.49
CA LYS A 61 5.66 -13.68 -25.35
C LYS A 61 5.21 -14.32 -24.05
N ALA A 62 5.76 -15.50 -23.73
CA ALA A 62 5.45 -16.19 -22.48
C ALA A 62 5.85 -15.35 -21.27
N THR A 63 7.02 -14.71 -21.28
CA THR A 63 7.49 -13.85 -20.19
C THR A 63 6.61 -12.63 -19.97
N LEU A 64 6.20 -11.96 -21.05
CA LEU A 64 5.28 -10.82 -20.94
C LEU A 64 3.91 -11.28 -20.41
N ALA A 65 3.42 -12.44 -20.85
CA ALA A 65 2.17 -13.01 -20.34
C ALA A 65 2.27 -13.39 -18.86
N VAL A 66 3.37 -14.00 -18.42
CA VAL A 66 3.65 -14.29 -17.02
C VAL A 66 3.67 -13.01 -16.19
N TYR A 67 4.35 -11.96 -16.66
CA TYR A 67 4.39 -10.68 -15.95
C TYR A 67 2.99 -10.07 -15.78
N VAL A 68 2.15 -10.14 -16.82
CA VAL A 68 0.75 -9.71 -16.78
C VAL A 68 -0.07 -10.58 -15.81
N ALA A 69 0.15 -11.90 -15.79
CA ALA A 69 -0.51 -12.83 -14.86
C ALA A 69 -0.14 -12.53 -13.39
N LEU A 70 1.15 -12.28 -13.11
CA LEU A 70 1.61 -11.85 -11.78
C LEU A 70 0.88 -10.58 -11.33
N ARG A 71 0.75 -9.59 -12.24
CA ARG A 71 0.02 -8.35 -11.94
C ARG A 71 -1.44 -8.58 -11.62
N LYS A 72 -2.12 -9.41 -12.41
CA LYS A 72 -3.54 -9.75 -12.19
C LYS A 72 -3.77 -10.41 -10.82
N ASN A 73 -2.77 -11.12 -10.32
CA ASN A 73 -2.79 -11.79 -9.02
C ASN A 73 -2.16 -10.95 -7.88
N ASN A 74 -2.07 -9.63 -8.04
CA ASN A 74 -1.51 -8.70 -7.05
C ASN A 74 -0.05 -8.99 -6.64
N ILE A 75 0.71 -9.67 -7.50
CA ILE A 75 2.15 -9.90 -7.32
C ILE A 75 2.92 -8.74 -7.94
N CYS A 76 3.18 -7.73 -7.11
CA CYS A 76 3.86 -6.51 -7.51
C CYS A 76 5.38 -6.62 -7.38
N VAL A 77 6.03 -7.00 -8.48
CA VAL A 77 7.50 -7.06 -8.65
C VAL A 77 8.04 -6.19 -9.78
N SER A 78 9.31 -5.79 -9.74
CA SER A 78 9.94 -5.03 -10.84
C SER A 78 9.98 -5.86 -12.14
N PRO A 79 9.86 -5.23 -13.33
CA PRO A 79 10.15 -5.91 -14.60
C PRO A 79 11.51 -6.62 -14.64
N ARG A 80 12.48 -6.12 -13.86
CA ARG A 80 13.81 -6.73 -13.71
C ARG A 80 13.79 -8.18 -13.21
N CYS A 81 12.69 -8.62 -12.57
CA CYS A 81 12.59 -10.02 -12.20
C CYS A 81 12.65 -10.94 -13.42
N LEU A 82 12.07 -10.50 -14.53
CA LEU A 82 11.81 -11.31 -15.72
C LEU A 82 12.56 -10.81 -16.96
N GLU A 83 13.30 -9.70 -16.86
CA GLU A 83 13.95 -9.06 -18.02
C GLU A 83 14.96 -9.95 -18.74
N ALA A 84 15.63 -10.85 -18.01
CA ALA A 84 16.58 -11.81 -18.59
C ALA A 84 15.92 -12.76 -19.60
N ASN A 85 14.60 -12.96 -19.53
CA ASN A 85 13.84 -13.82 -20.42
C ASN A 85 13.22 -13.06 -21.62
N VAL A 86 13.45 -11.75 -21.73
CA VAL A 86 12.92 -10.90 -22.80
C VAL A 86 14.04 -10.47 -23.74
N THR A 87 13.85 -10.69 -25.04
CA THR A 87 14.72 -10.10 -26.08
C THR A 87 14.20 -8.70 -26.43
N GLY A 88 14.94 -7.65 -26.05
CA GLY A 88 14.62 -6.26 -26.41
C GLY A 88 14.53 -5.31 -25.22
N SER A 89 13.72 -4.25 -25.37
CA SER A 89 13.61 -3.18 -24.36
C SER A 89 12.72 -3.56 -23.19
N ARG A 90 13.13 -3.20 -21.96
CA ARG A 90 12.30 -3.27 -20.75
C ARG A 90 10.97 -2.50 -20.88
N ASN A 91 10.90 -1.53 -21.80
CA ASN A 91 9.65 -0.79 -22.06
C ASN A 91 8.53 -1.69 -22.59
N LEU A 92 8.83 -2.89 -23.11
CA LEU A 92 7.83 -3.87 -23.52
C LEU A 92 6.88 -4.26 -22.38
N PHE A 93 7.39 -4.39 -21.15
CA PHE A 93 6.57 -4.70 -19.98
C PHE A 93 5.55 -3.60 -19.68
N ILE A 94 5.93 -2.33 -19.86
CA ILE A 94 5.02 -1.20 -19.65
C ILE A 94 4.03 -1.09 -20.81
N SER A 95 4.52 -1.28 -22.04
CA SER A 95 3.68 -1.22 -23.24
C SER A 95 2.58 -2.26 -23.22
N ILE A 96 2.90 -3.51 -22.83
CA ILE A 96 1.91 -4.58 -22.83
C ILE A 96 0.82 -4.38 -21.76
N LEU A 97 1.19 -3.87 -20.59
CA LEU A 97 0.20 -3.49 -19.57
C LEU A 97 -0.75 -2.41 -20.09
N LYS A 98 -0.22 -1.38 -20.78
CA LYS A 98 -1.05 -0.35 -21.42
C LYS A 98 -1.98 -0.92 -22.48
N THR A 99 -1.49 -1.79 -23.35
CA THR A 99 -2.29 -2.47 -24.39
C THR A 99 -3.46 -3.23 -23.77
N LEU A 100 -3.24 -3.89 -22.64
CA LEU A 100 -4.25 -4.64 -21.91
C LEU A 100 -5.08 -3.78 -20.94
N LYS A 101 -4.91 -2.45 -20.94
CA LYS A 101 -5.55 -1.51 -20.02
C LYS A 101 -5.36 -1.88 -18.55
N MET A 102 -4.23 -2.48 -18.22
CA MET A 102 -3.85 -2.81 -16.85
C MET A 102 -3.08 -1.66 -16.23
N GLN A 103 -3.41 -1.35 -14.97
CA GLN A 103 -2.69 -0.34 -14.21
C GLN A 103 -1.31 -0.86 -13.81
N ASN A 104 -0.35 0.07 -13.71
CA ASN A 104 0.95 -0.24 -13.13
C ASN A 104 0.80 -0.29 -11.61
N CYS A 105 1.52 -1.18 -10.94
CA CYS A 105 1.61 -1.16 -9.48
C CYS A 105 2.10 0.23 -9.00
N GLU A 106 1.44 0.73 -7.98
CA GLU A 106 1.86 1.87 -7.17
C GLU A 106 2.79 1.38 -6.05
N PRO A 107 3.62 2.26 -5.44
CA PRO A 107 4.55 1.80 -4.41
C PRO A 107 3.87 1.09 -3.24
N ALA A 108 2.64 1.47 -2.89
CA ALA A 108 1.85 0.78 -1.86
C ALA A 108 1.62 -0.71 -2.20
N ASP A 109 1.39 -1.06 -3.46
CA ASP A 109 1.21 -2.45 -3.88
C ASP A 109 2.51 -3.26 -3.74
N TYR A 110 3.64 -2.66 -4.09
CA TYR A 110 4.96 -3.28 -3.88
C TYR A 110 5.25 -3.48 -2.38
N ILE A 111 4.89 -2.48 -1.55
CA ILE A 111 5.04 -2.54 -0.09
C ILE A 111 4.19 -3.68 0.46
N LEU A 112 2.90 -3.75 0.11
CA LEU A 112 2.00 -4.79 0.58
C LEU A 112 2.46 -6.18 0.16
N TYR A 113 2.88 -6.36 -1.10
CA TYR A 113 3.40 -7.64 -1.59
C TYR A 113 4.63 -8.10 -0.80
N ALA A 114 5.65 -7.24 -0.66
CA ALA A 114 6.86 -7.60 0.07
C ALA A 114 6.59 -7.82 1.56
N SER A 115 5.69 -7.03 2.15
CA SER A 115 5.34 -7.13 3.57
C SER A 115 4.65 -8.43 3.92
N LYS A 116 3.68 -8.87 3.10
CA LYS A 116 3.01 -10.18 3.29
C LYS A 116 4.00 -11.32 3.26
N LYS A 117 4.95 -11.25 2.34
CA LYS A 117 5.97 -12.27 2.17
C LYS A 117 6.97 -12.32 3.33
N LEU A 118 7.32 -11.16 3.87
CA LEU A 118 8.23 -11.05 5.02
C LEU A 118 7.52 -11.20 6.37
N GLY A 119 6.18 -11.30 6.39
CA GLY A 119 5.39 -11.35 7.63
C GLY A 119 5.55 -10.08 8.48
N LEU A 120 5.62 -8.91 7.84
CA LEU A 120 5.87 -7.66 8.56
C LEU A 120 4.64 -7.17 9.34
N ASP A 121 4.91 -6.57 10.50
CA ASP A 121 3.91 -5.95 11.35
C ASP A 121 3.25 -4.74 10.67
N PRO A 122 1.92 -4.53 10.83
CA PRO A 122 1.21 -3.41 10.20
C PRO A 122 1.77 -2.03 10.54
N SER A 123 2.40 -1.88 11.70
CA SER A 123 3.09 -0.64 12.09
C SER A 123 4.23 -0.31 11.12
N VAL A 124 4.99 -1.34 10.69
CA VAL A 124 6.06 -1.20 9.70
C VAL A 124 5.47 -0.90 8.32
N VAL A 125 4.43 -1.65 7.94
CA VAL A 125 3.82 -1.50 6.61
C VAL A 125 3.15 -0.13 6.46
N GLY A 126 2.40 0.30 7.47
CA GLY A 126 1.69 1.57 7.50
C GLY A 126 2.65 2.76 7.50
N ASN A 127 3.77 2.65 8.21
CA ASN A 127 4.80 3.69 8.20
C ASN A 127 5.57 3.72 6.87
N ALA A 128 5.87 2.59 6.25
CA ALA A 128 6.45 2.54 4.90
C ALA A 128 5.51 3.18 3.85
N VAL A 129 4.20 2.92 3.92
CA VAL A 129 3.21 3.56 3.04
C VAL A 129 3.15 5.06 3.32
N TRP A 130 3.15 5.49 4.59
CA TRP A 130 3.21 6.91 4.95
C TRP A 130 4.43 7.61 4.33
N ILE A 131 5.63 7.01 4.40
CA ILE A 131 6.85 7.55 3.77
C ILE A 131 6.59 7.85 2.28
N VAL A 132 6.05 6.89 1.53
CA VAL A 132 5.76 7.07 0.10
C VAL A 132 4.72 8.18 -0.12
N LEU A 133 3.61 8.15 0.62
CA LEU A 133 2.54 9.12 0.46
C LEU A 133 3.01 10.54 0.75
N ARG A 134 3.88 10.73 1.75
CA ARG A 134 4.53 12.00 2.03
C ARG A 134 5.39 12.46 0.86
N LEU A 135 6.25 11.59 0.35
CA LEU A 135 7.13 11.91 -0.80
C LEU A 135 6.39 12.24 -2.10
N PHE A 136 5.11 11.86 -2.20
CA PHE A 136 4.21 12.24 -3.29
C PHE A 136 3.24 13.37 -2.94
N ASN A 137 3.40 14.02 -1.77
CA ASN A 137 2.51 15.09 -1.29
C ASN A 137 1.02 14.70 -1.26
N ARG A 138 0.73 13.45 -0.91
CA ARG A 138 -0.66 12.96 -0.81
C ARG A 138 -1.37 13.42 0.45
N PHE A 139 -0.63 13.87 1.46
CA PHE A 139 -1.18 14.61 2.59
C PHE A 139 -1.04 16.11 2.31
N HIS A 140 -2.17 16.81 2.21
CA HIS A 140 -2.17 18.26 2.04
C HIS A 140 -1.67 18.97 3.31
N ARG A 141 -0.98 20.11 3.13
CA ARG A 141 -0.56 21.04 4.20
C ARG A 141 0.02 20.33 5.43
N SER A 142 1.03 19.49 5.22
CA SER A 142 1.75 18.86 6.33
C SER A 142 2.87 19.76 6.85
N ARG A 143 3.32 19.48 8.07
CA ARG A 143 4.39 20.22 8.78
C ARG A 143 5.67 20.39 7.96
N LEU A 144 6.06 19.36 7.19
CA LEU A 144 7.12 19.44 6.19
C LEU A 144 6.51 19.60 4.79
N GLU A 145 6.77 20.73 4.15
CA GLU A 145 6.36 20.99 2.76
C GLU A 145 7.42 20.43 1.81
N ILE A 146 7.08 19.39 1.05
CA ILE A 146 7.99 18.81 0.05
C ILE A 146 7.74 19.54 -1.26
N THR A 147 8.64 20.43 -1.64
CA THR A 147 8.46 21.31 -2.81
C THR A 147 8.65 20.60 -4.16
N GLN A 148 9.29 19.42 -4.17
CA GLN A 148 9.46 18.60 -5.37
C GLN A 148 9.18 17.12 -5.08
N PRO A 149 8.07 16.54 -5.58
CA PRO A 149 7.78 15.13 -5.38
C PRO A 149 8.82 14.25 -6.10
N VAL A 150 9.08 13.07 -5.54
CA VAL A 150 10.07 12.12 -6.07
C VAL A 150 9.61 11.59 -7.43
N LYS A 151 10.12 12.14 -8.53
CA LYS A 151 9.84 11.64 -9.89
C LYS A 151 10.94 10.76 -10.47
N ALA A 152 12.14 10.79 -9.89
CA ALA A 152 13.32 10.14 -10.48
C ALA A 152 13.49 8.65 -10.13
N LEU A 153 12.95 8.20 -9.00
CA LEU A 153 13.11 6.82 -8.54
C LEU A 153 11.98 5.92 -9.06
N SER A 154 12.33 4.69 -9.48
CA SER A 154 11.31 3.70 -9.82
C SER A 154 10.50 3.31 -8.59
N ARG A 155 9.19 3.10 -8.76
CA ARG A 155 8.25 2.80 -7.68
C ARG A 155 8.64 1.62 -6.79
N SER A 156 9.16 0.53 -7.36
CA SER A 156 9.62 -0.64 -6.59
C SER A 156 10.87 -0.35 -5.76
N VAL A 157 11.76 0.53 -6.23
CA VAL A 157 12.96 0.98 -5.49
C VAL A 157 12.55 1.89 -4.33
N LEU A 158 11.61 2.80 -4.56
CA LEU A 158 11.06 3.65 -3.51
C LEU A 158 10.37 2.82 -2.42
N ALA A 159 9.55 1.84 -2.81
CA ALA A 159 8.90 0.90 -1.91
C ALA A 159 9.92 0.12 -1.05
N ALA A 160 10.99 -0.39 -1.67
CA ALA A 160 12.06 -1.08 -0.95
C ALA A 160 12.75 -0.16 0.07
N GLY A 161 13.13 1.07 -0.32
CA GLY A 161 13.75 2.03 0.59
C GLY A 161 12.84 2.39 1.76
N ALA A 162 11.54 2.60 1.51
CA ALA A 162 10.56 2.94 2.54
C ALA A 162 10.35 1.79 3.53
N LEU A 163 10.29 0.53 3.05
CA LEU A 163 10.19 -0.64 3.92
C LEU A 163 11.43 -0.84 4.78
N TYR A 164 12.62 -0.65 4.20
CA TYR A 164 13.86 -0.74 4.95
C TYR A 164 13.92 0.31 6.06
N GLU A 165 13.66 1.58 5.72
CA GLU A 165 13.67 2.67 6.70
C GLU A 165 12.65 2.42 7.79
N SER A 166 11.43 2.02 7.43
CA SER A 166 10.39 1.76 8.41
C SER A 166 10.75 0.61 9.35
N GLY A 167 11.35 -0.47 8.83
CA GLY A 167 11.80 -1.59 9.66
C GLY A 167 12.88 -1.15 10.63
N PHE A 168 13.87 -0.41 10.14
CA PHE A 168 14.95 0.17 10.94
C PHE A 168 14.41 1.05 12.08
N THR A 169 13.50 1.97 11.77
CA THR A 169 12.94 2.92 12.75
C THR A 169 12.17 2.23 13.87
N SER A 170 11.44 1.16 13.56
CA SER A 170 10.67 0.39 14.56
C SER A 170 11.48 -0.71 15.24
N GLY A 171 12.81 -0.78 15.02
CA GLY A 171 13.67 -1.83 15.55
C GLY A 171 13.35 -3.25 15.03
N LYS A 172 12.70 -3.35 13.87
CA LYS A 172 12.35 -4.62 13.22
C LYS A 172 13.40 -4.96 12.17
N ARG A 173 13.83 -6.23 12.13
CA ARG A 173 14.87 -6.67 11.22
C ARG A 173 14.32 -6.84 9.80
N VAL A 174 14.49 -5.81 8.97
CA VAL A 174 14.24 -5.85 7.52
C VAL A 174 15.57 -5.70 6.80
N LEU A 175 15.98 -6.70 6.01
CA LEU A 175 17.27 -6.69 5.33
C LEU A 175 17.15 -6.12 3.91
N GLU A 176 18.12 -5.30 3.51
CA GLU A 176 18.21 -4.79 2.13
C GLU A 176 18.22 -5.93 1.11
N LYS A 177 18.95 -7.00 1.40
CA LYS A 177 19.06 -8.19 0.55
C LYS A 177 17.70 -8.85 0.29
N ASP A 178 16.86 -8.96 1.33
CA ASP A 178 15.55 -9.60 1.20
C ASP A 178 14.65 -8.74 0.32
N LEU A 179 14.62 -7.42 0.55
CA LEU A 179 13.84 -6.49 -0.26
C LEU A 179 14.32 -6.43 -1.72
N ALA A 180 15.64 -6.41 -1.92
CA ALA A 180 16.28 -6.45 -3.23
C ALA A 180 15.87 -7.70 -4.00
N THR A 181 15.87 -8.86 -3.34
CA THR A 181 15.50 -10.15 -3.90
C THR A 181 14.00 -10.20 -4.22
N ILE A 182 13.13 -9.85 -3.27
CA ILE A 182 11.68 -9.93 -3.42
C ILE A 182 11.16 -8.99 -4.50
N LEU A 183 11.67 -7.75 -4.54
CA LEU A 183 11.20 -6.72 -5.48
C LEU A 183 12.03 -6.67 -6.77
N CYS A 184 13.06 -7.51 -6.90
CA CYS A 184 14.04 -7.52 -7.98
C CYS A 184 14.61 -6.13 -8.28
N VAL A 185 15.16 -5.52 -7.23
CA VAL A 185 15.94 -4.28 -7.30
C VAL A 185 17.35 -4.55 -6.80
N SER A 186 18.31 -3.67 -7.08
CA SER A 186 19.66 -3.82 -6.52
C SER A 186 19.71 -3.23 -5.12
N GLU A 187 20.50 -3.82 -4.21
CA GLU A 187 20.75 -3.26 -2.87
C GLU A 187 21.27 -1.82 -2.95
N VAL A 188 22.12 -1.52 -3.94
CA VAL A 188 22.60 -0.16 -4.21
C VAL A 188 21.44 0.80 -4.52
N SER A 189 20.45 0.36 -5.29
CA SER A 189 19.24 1.16 -5.54
C SER A 189 18.43 1.38 -4.25
N VAL A 190 18.36 0.38 -3.35
CA VAL A 190 17.70 0.52 -2.05
C VAL A 190 18.41 1.57 -1.20
N ARG A 191 19.75 1.51 -1.10
CA ARG A 191 20.56 2.51 -0.37
C ARG A 191 20.41 3.92 -0.94
N ASN A 192 20.39 4.06 -2.27
CA ASN A 192 20.19 5.36 -2.91
C ASN A 192 18.78 5.92 -2.61
N ALA A 193 17.76 5.06 -2.62
CA ALA A 193 16.40 5.47 -2.24
C ALA A 193 16.33 5.89 -0.77
N LEU A 194 16.99 5.15 0.12
CA LEU A 194 17.08 5.43 1.54
C LEU A 194 17.68 6.81 1.81
N LYS A 195 18.80 7.13 1.15
CA LYS A 195 19.43 8.44 1.24
C LYS A 195 18.45 9.55 0.87
N HIS A 196 17.77 9.41 -0.27
CA HIS A 196 16.75 10.37 -0.69
C HIS A 196 15.60 10.50 0.32
N ILE A 197 15.06 9.38 0.83
CA ILE A 197 13.99 9.39 1.84
C ILE A 197 14.41 10.20 3.06
N ARG A 198 15.62 9.95 3.58
CA ARG A 198 16.18 10.65 4.75
C ARG A 198 16.42 12.13 4.50
N ASP A 199 16.96 12.48 3.33
CA ASP A 199 17.22 13.87 2.95
C ASP A 199 15.91 14.70 2.89
N MET A 200 14.79 14.09 2.50
CA MET A 200 13.50 14.80 2.35
C MET A 200 12.64 14.81 3.61
N LEU A 201 12.61 13.71 4.37
CA LEU A 201 11.68 13.56 5.51
C LEU A 201 12.33 13.80 6.87
N GLY A 202 13.65 13.73 6.98
CA GLY A 202 14.40 14.10 8.18
C GLY A 202 13.86 13.45 9.47
N GLY A 203 13.55 14.30 10.46
CA GLY A 203 13.14 13.88 11.80
C GLY A 203 11.83 13.09 11.88
N ASP A 204 10.87 13.30 10.97
CA ASP A 204 9.56 12.64 11.01
C ASP A 204 9.65 11.11 10.78
N LEU A 205 10.78 10.64 10.23
CA LEU A 205 11.08 9.22 10.01
C LEU A 205 11.24 8.44 11.32
N TRP A 206 11.70 9.08 12.40
CA TRP A 206 11.98 8.44 13.69
C TRP A 206 10.73 8.15 14.53
N THR A 207 9.56 8.26 13.91
CA THR A 207 8.28 8.01 14.56
C THR A 207 7.49 6.93 13.83
N TRP A 208 6.73 6.14 14.56
CA TRP A 208 5.82 5.14 13.98
C TRP A 208 4.56 5.05 14.84
N VAL A 209 3.54 4.39 14.30
CA VAL A 209 2.29 4.14 15.02
C VAL A 209 2.25 2.70 15.47
N GLU A 210 1.83 2.46 16.70
CA GLU A 210 1.59 1.14 17.26
C GLU A 210 0.13 1.02 17.71
N LYS A 211 -0.48 -0.15 17.51
CA LYS A 211 -1.78 -0.46 18.12
C LYS A 211 -1.57 -0.79 19.59
N VAL A 212 -2.36 -0.17 20.46
CA VAL A 212 -2.32 -0.39 21.92
C VAL A 212 -3.56 -1.17 22.33
N ASP A 213 -3.35 -2.27 23.07
CA ASP A 213 -4.46 -3.01 23.68
C ASP A 213 -5.08 -2.19 24.82
N GLN A 214 -6.42 -2.22 24.91
CA GLN A 214 -7.17 -1.59 26.01
C GLN A 214 -6.64 -2.13 27.35
N GLY A 215 -5.98 -1.27 28.14
CA GLY A 215 -5.39 -1.63 29.44
C GLY A 215 -3.89 -1.38 29.59
N LYS A 216 -3.16 -1.03 28.51
CA LYS A 216 -1.73 -0.68 28.55
C LYS A 216 -1.41 0.74 28.07
N THR A 217 -2.30 1.69 28.32
CA THR A 217 -2.00 3.12 28.15
C THR A 217 -1.32 3.66 29.41
N GLU A 218 0.01 3.52 29.49
CA GLU A 218 0.81 4.22 30.50
C GLU A 218 0.49 5.73 30.45
N GLY A 219 -0.04 6.27 31.54
CA GLY A 219 -0.28 7.70 31.73
C GLY A 219 -1.55 8.28 31.09
N ILE A 220 -2.38 7.47 30.41
CA ILE A 220 -3.65 7.93 29.84
C ILE A 220 -4.76 6.97 30.27
N THR A 221 -5.46 7.35 31.34
CA THR A 221 -6.73 6.72 31.73
C THR A 221 -7.82 7.26 30.82
N LEU A 222 -8.02 6.63 29.67
CA LEU A 222 -9.22 6.84 28.87
C LEU A 222 -10.29 5.93 29.46
N GLU A 223 -11.39 6.51 29.96
CA GLU A 223 -12.68 5.81 30.03
C GLU A 223 -13.12 5.55 28.58
N ALA A 224 -12.46 4.59 27.94
CA ALA A 224 -12.68 4.29 26.54
C ALA A 224 -14.03 3.56 26.43
N PRO A 225 -15.01 4.09 25.66
CA PRO A 225 -16.26 3.39 25.44
C PRO A 225 -16.04 1.97 24.91
N GLU A 226 -17.06 1.10 25.04
CA GLU A 226 -17.01 -0.22 24.41
C GLU A 226 -16.63 -0.11 22.91
N LYS A 227 -15.75 -1.01 22.45
CA LYS A 227 -15.24 -1.12 21.07
C LYS A 227 -14.39 0.06 20.56
N THR A 228 -13.67 0.71 21.46
CA THR A 228 -12.64 1.70 21.09
C THR A 228 -11.30 1.01 20.84
N PHE A 229 -10.54 1.43 19.83
CA PHE A 229 -9.15 1.01 19.67
C PHE A 229 -8.23 2.23 19.55
N ILE A 230 -6.99 2.04 19.97
CA ILE A 230 -6.04 3.14 20.15
C ILE A 230 -4.81 2.90 19.28
N LEU A 231 -4.43 3.94 18.53
CA LEU A 231 -3.18 4.00 17.78
C LEU A 231 -2.28 5.06 18.42
N ARG A 232 -1.08 4.67 18.82
CA ARG A 232 -0.13 5.54 19.51
C ARG A 232 1.01 5.89 18.58
N LEU A 233 1.23 7.19 18.36
CA LEU A 233 2.46 7.67 17.74
C LEU A 233 3.59 7.61 18.78
N VAL A 234 4.65 6.89 18.45
CA VAL A 234 5.81 6.69 19.31
C VAL A 234 7.09 7.12 18.61
N ALA A 235 8.09 7.43 19.42
CA ALA A 235 9.49 7.53 19.05
C ALA A 235 10.30 6.60 19.98
N PRO A 236 11.59 6.35 19.73
CA PRO A 236 12.40 5.49 20.59
C PRO A 236 12.27 5.90 22.06
N GLY A 237 11.71 5.02 22.89
CA GLY A 237 11.56 5.19 24.33
C GLY A 237 10.44 6.12 24.81
N ARG A 238 9.56 6.67 23.94
CA ARG A 238 8.46 7.56 24.41
C ARG A 238 7.23 7.61 23.50
N ALA A 239 6.08 7.90 24.09
CA ALA A 239 4.83 8.24 23.38
C ALA A 239 4.77 9.74 23.06
N LEU A 240 4.32 10.08 21.85
CA LEU A 240 4.22 11.46 21.36
C LEU A 240 2.78 11.95 21.23
N ALA A 241 1.89 11.08 20.77
CA ALA A 241 0.47 11.36 20.62
C ALA A 241 -0.34 10.06 20.56
N VAL A 242 -1.64 10.17 20.81
CA VAL A 242 -2.59 9.07 20.81
C VAL A 242 -3.77 9.43 19.93
N VAL A 243 -4.12 8.53 19.01
CA VAL A 243 -5.27 8.64 18.11
C VAL A 243 -6.31 7.62 18.57
N VAL A 244 -7.49 8.11 18.92
CA VAL A 244 -8.57 7.30 19.47
C VAL A 244 -9.60 7.04 18.39
N PHE A 245 -9.82 5.77 18.06
CA PHE A 245 -10.83 5.34 17.12
C PHE A 245 -11.92 4.54 17.82
N LYS A 246 -13.15 4.69 17.35
CA LYS A 246 -14.29 3.89 17.80
C LYS A 246 -14.84 3.09 16.64
N GLU A 247 -15.05 1.80 16.87
CA GLU A 247 -15.74 0.94 15.94
C GLU A 247 -17.25 1.26 15.90
N PRO A 248 -17.89 1.04 14.75
CA PRO A 248 -19.30 1.32 14.56
C PRO A 248 -20.14 0.46 15.53
N SER A 249 -20.87 1.10 16.44
CA SER A 249 -21.78 0.40 17.35
C SER A 249 -23.08 1.19 17.56
N GLY A 250 -24.19 0.44 17.64
CA GLY A 250 -25.53 0.98 17.90
C GLY A 250 -26.31 1.43 16.65
N ASP A 251 -27.62 1.59 16.83
CA ASP A 251 -28.55 1.97 15.76
C ASP A 251 -28.32 3.40 15.23
N GLU A 252 -27.90 4.32 16.10
CA GLU A 252 -27.65 5.72 15.75
C GLU A 252 -26.52 5.84 14.72
N TRP A 253 -25.45 5.06 14.90
CA TRP A 253 -24.37 4.97 13.94
C TRP A 253 -24.83 4.49 12.57
N VAL A 254 -25.58 3.39 12.55
CA VAL A 254 -26.07 2.79 11.30
C VAL A 254 -27.00 3.76 10.58
N ARG A 255 -27.84 4.48 11.33
CA ARG A 255 -28.70 5.54 10.80
C ARG A 255 -27.87 6.69 10.24
N LEU A 256 -26.85 7.16 10.95
CA LEU A 256 -25.96 8.24 10.48
C LEU A 256 -25.29 7.86 9.17
N ALA A 257 -24.67 6.68 9.13
CA ALA A 257 -23.98 6.16 7.96
C ALA A 257 -24.93 6.08 6.76
N ARG A 258 -26.17 5.58 6.96
CA ARG A 258 -27.18 5.53 5.89
C ARG A 258 -27.58 6.92 5.38
N VAL A 259 -27.83 7.87 6.29
CA VAL A 259 -28.24 9.24 5.92
C VAL A 259 -27.13 9.94 5.13
N LEU A 260 -25.87 9.71 5.50
CA LEU A 260 -24.70 10.32 4.87
C LEU A 260 -24.14 9.51 3.68
N GLY A 261 -24.76 8.39 3.32
CA GLY A 261 -24.29 7.50 2.25
C GLY A 261 -22.94 6.82 2.52
N LEU A 262 -22.55 6.70 3.79
CA LEU A 262 -21.31 6.04 4.21
C LEU A 262 -21.51 4.52 4.33
N PRO A 263 -20.48 3.71 4.00
CA PRO A 263 -20.56 2.27 4.24
C PRO A 263 -20.64 2.00 5.74
N VAL A 264 -21.59 1.16 6.18
CA VAL A 264 -21.70 0.73 7.58
C VAL A 264 -20.52 -0.18 7.94
N ASN A 265 -20.26 -1.17 7.09
CA ASN A 265 -19.13 -2.09 7.28
C ASN A 265 -17.83 -1.41 6.87
N GLY A 266 -16.86 -1.46 7.78
CA GLY A 266 -15.53 -0.88 7.60
C GLY A 266 -15.44 0.63 7.68
N SER A 267 -16.44 1.27 8.30
CA SER A 267 -16.35 2.67 8.70
C SER A 267 -15.95 2.75 10.17
N VAL A 268 -15.00 3.63 10.52
CA VAL A 268 -14.58 3.88 11.90
C VAL A 268 -14.59 5.38 12.20
N GLN A 269 -14.83 5.74 13.46
CA GLN A 269 -14.91 7.14 13.89
C GLN A 269 -13.60 7.50 14.57
N LEU A 270 -12.96 8.56 14.10
CA LEU A 270 -11.94 9.26 14.84
C LEU A 270 -12.63 10.10 15.93
N VAL A 271 -12.41 9.70 17.18
CA VAL A 271 -12.98 10.35 18.36
C VAL A 271 -12.11 11.54 18.75
N ASP A 272 -10.80 11.33 18.91
CA ASP A 272 -9.88 12.36 19.38
C ASP A 272 -8.42 12.09 18.98
N ILE A 273 -7.59 13.13 19.07
CA ILE A 273 -6.13 13.06 18.97
C ILE A 273 -5.49 13.80 20.14
N ILE A 274 -4.93 13.04 21.08
CA ILE A 274 -4.34 13.55 22.31
C ILE A 274 -2.83 13.69 22.12
N ASN A 275 -2.32 14.91 22.29
CA ASN A 275 -0.89 15.17 22.26
C ASN A 275 -0.27 14.92 23.64
N THR A 276 0.83 14.19 23.73
CA THR A 276 1.49 13.86 25.02
C THR A 276 2.82 14.59 25.21
N GLY A 277 3.32 15.27 24.18
CA GLY A 277 4.58 16.02 24.20
C GLY A 277 4.41 17.54 24.23
N SER A 278 5.55 18.25 24.29
CA SER A 278 5.61 19.72 24.20
C SER A 278 5.40 20.26 22.77
N GLU A 279 5.77 19.47 21.75
CA GLU A 279 5.48 19.78 20.35
C GLU A 279 4.14 19.16 19.94
N ASP A 280 3.44 19.80 19.00
CA ASP A 280 2.17 19.29 18.47
C ASP A 280 2.40 18.22 17.40
N TYR A 281 2.16 16.95 17.77
CA TYR A 281 2.30 15.79 16.89
C TYR A 281 0.97 15.30 16.31
N ARG A 282 -0.15 16.00 16.54
CA ARG A 282 -1.49 15.50 16.18
C ARG A 282 -1.65 15.26 14.68
N GLU A 283 -1.11 16.14 13.84
CA GLU A 283 -1.16 15.96 12.39
C GLU A 283 -0.39 14.70 11.94
N LEU A 284 0.84 14.52 12.44
CA LEU A 284 1.68 13.37 12.10
C LEU A 284 1.07 12.05 12.59
N ALA A 285 0.50 12.07 13.79
CA ALA A 285 -0.19 10.93 14.38
C ALA A 285 -1.40 10.52 13.53
N LEU A 286 -2.18 11.50 13.06
CA LEU A 286 -3.31 11.26 12.16
C LEU A 286 -2.84 10.65 10.83
N GLU A 287 -1.86 11.26 10.17
CA GLU A 287 -1.37 10.79 8.87
C GLU A 287 -0.91 9.32 8.94
N LYS A 288 -0.09 8.97 9.94
CA LYS A 288 0.40 7.59 10.10
C LYS A 288 -0.68 6.62 10.56
N SER A 289 -1.68 7.09 11.31
CA SER A 289 -2.82 6.26 11.71
C SER A 289 -3.73 5.94 10.53
N LEU A 290 -3.94 6.89 9.62
CA LEU A 290 -4.71 6.65 8.40
C LEU A 290 -4.01 5.66 7.48
N THR A 291 -2.68 5.75 7.32
CA THR A 291 -1.94 4.75 6.53
C THR A 291 -1.93 3.39 7.19
N TYR A 292 -1.82 3.30 8.52
CA TYR A 292 -1.97 2.06 9.27
C TYR A 292 -3.32 1.38 8.96
N LEU A 293 -4.43 2.13 9.06
CA LEU A 293 -5.76 1.60 8.79
C LEU A 293 -5.91 1.17 7.33
N ALA A 294 -5.41 1.96 6.39
CA ALA A 294 -5.47 1.65 4.96
C ALA A 294 -4.73 0.33 4.61
N VAL A 295 -3.59 0.06 5.25
CA VAL A 295 -2.84 -1.18 5.01
C VAL A 295 -3.35 -2.38 5.79
N ALA A 296 -3.98 -2.16 6.95
CA ALA A 296 -4.52 -3.25 7.78
C ALA A 296 -5.53 -4.12 6.99
N SER A 297 -6.32 -3.52 6.09
CA SER A 297 -7.18 -4.25 5.16
C SER A 297 -6.41 -5.03 4.11
N GLY A 298 -5.38 -4.41 3.54
CA GLY A 298 -4.47 -5.11 2.61
C GLY A 298 -3.80 -6.33 3.24
N LEU A 299 -3.55 -6.30 4.55
CA LEU A 299 -2.94 -7.38 5.34
C LEU A 299 -3.93 -8.39 5.94
N GLY A 300 -5.25 -8.15 5.81
CA GLY A 300 -6.29 -9.06 6.34
C GLY A 300 -6.51 -8.95 7.86
N LEU A 301 -6.14 -7.83 8.48
CA LEU A 301 -6.23 -7.62 9.93
C LEU A 301 -7.43 -6.77 10.36
N GLY A 302 -8.19 -6.26 9.41
CA GLY A 302 -9.42 -5.49 9.63
C GLY A 302 -9.91 -4.91 8.31
N GLU A 303 -11.22 -4.83 8.11
CA GLU A 303 -11.79 -4.17 6.93
C GLU A 303 -12.05 -2.69 7.25
N TYR A 304 -11.09 -1.80 7.03
CA TYR A 304 -11.23 -0.37 7.17
C TYR A 304 -11.27 0.27 5.79
N ARG A 305 -12.36 0.96 5.49
CA ARG A 305 -12.64 1.63 4.21
C ARG A 305 -12.75 3.13 4.39
N VAL A 306 -13.39 3.55 5.48
CA VAL A 306 -13.74 4.96 5.71
C VAL A 306 -13.40 5.34 7.14
N VAL A 307 -12.86 6.55 7.30
CA VAL A 307 -12.69 7.20 8.60
C VAL A 307 -13.52 8.47 8.59
N TRP A 308 -14.31 8.70 9.64
CA TRP A 308 -15.04 9.95 9.81
C TRP A 308 -14.89 10.52 11.20
N SER A 309 -15.25 11.79 11.37
CA SER A 309 -15.23 12.47 12.66
C SER A 309 -16.28 13.57 12.72
N GLU A 310 -16.87 13.74 13.89
CA GLU A 310 -17.72 14.89 14.25
C GLU A 310 -17.01 15.84 15.21
N ASN A 311 -15.75 15.54 15.56
CA ASN A 311 -14.96 16.31 16.52
C ASN A 311 -14.57 17.66 15.90
N GLN A 312 -15.23 18.72 16.37
CA GLN A 312 -15.06 20.06 15.83
C GLN A 312 -13.69 20.65 16.12
N ASP A 313 -13.04 20.24 17.21
CA ASP A 313 -11.70 20.71 17.58
C ASP A 313 -10.63 20.22 16.60
N LEU A 314 -10.90 19.12 15.90
CA LEU A 314 -10.01 18.55 14.88
C LEU A 314 -10.28 19.08 13.47
N THR A 315 -11.35 19.85 13.24
CA THR A 315 -11.81 20.25 11.90
C THR A 315 -10.69 20.81 11.02
N ARG A 316 -9.86 21.70 11.56
CA ARG A 316 -8.73 22.30 10.82
C ARG A 316 -7.70 21.24 10.41
N ILE A 317 -7.34 20.33 11.30
CA ILE A 317 -6.40 19.25 11.00
C ILE A 317 -7.01 18.31 9.95
N LEU A 318 -8.26 17.90 10.12
CA LEU A 318 -8.95 16.97 9.23
C LEU A 318 -9.10 17.53 7.81
N THR A 319 -9.57 18.76 7.67
CA THR A 319 -9.69 19.42 6.35
C THR A 319 -8.33 19.59 5.69
N ASN A 320 -7.29 19.94 6.45
CA ASN A 320 -5.92 19.97 5.94
C ASN A 320 -5.44 18.58 5.49
N LYS A 321 -5.92 17.47 6.06
CA LYS A 321 -5.59 16.10 5.62
C LYS A 321 -6.53 15.52 4.57
N GLY A 322 -7.38 16.35 3.96
CA GLY A 322 -8.22 15.95 2.83
C GLY A 322 -9.56 15.33 3.24
N PHE A 323 -9.94 15.39 4.51
CA PHE A 323 -11.31 15.06 4.91
C PHE A 323 -12.29 16.07 4.29
N ARG A 324 -13.44 15.56 3.87
CA ARG A 324 -14.52 16.35 3.27
C ARG A 324 -15.76 16.30 4.14
N VAL A 325 -16.59 17.33 4.07
CA VAL A 325 -17.88 17.32 4.76
C VAL A 325 -18.81 16.34 4.05
N ALA A 326 -19.24 15.29 4.75
CA ALA A 326 -20.23 14.32 4.27
C ALA A 326 -21.65 14.85 4.45
N GLY A 327 -21.86 15.63 5.50
CA GLY A 327 -23.15 16.23 5.83
C GLY A 327 -23.16 16.73 7.26
N ILE A 328 -24.36 16.85 7.83
CA ILE A 328 -24.58 17.31 9.19
C ILE A 328 -25.20 16.15 9.96
N ASP A 329 -24.66 15.87 11.14
CA ASP A 329 -25.26 14.94 12.09
C ASP A 329 -26.67 15.45 12.47
N PRO A 330 -27.74 14.69 12.18
CA PRO A 330 -29.11 15.12 12.44
C PRO A 330 -29.43 15.27 13.94
N TRP A 331 -28.64 14.69 14.85
CA TRP A 331 -28.89 14.75 16.29
C TRP A 331 -28.08 15.84 16.98
N GLY A 332 -26.77 15.86 16.74
CA GLY A 332 -25.84 16.84 17.30
C GLY A 332 -25.71 18.14 16.51
N LYS A 333 -26.25 18.19 15.27
CA LYS A 333 -26.15 19.33 14.35
C LYS A 333 -24.71 19.77 14.05
N LYS A 334 -23.77 18.84 14.10
CA LYS A 334 -22.34 19.07 13.82
C LYS A 334 -21.98 18.57 12.42
N PRO A 335 -21.08 19.25 11.68
CA PRO A 335 -20.59 18.72 10.42
C PRO A 335 -19.81 17.43 10.65
N VAL A 336 -20.12 16.41 9.84
CA VAL A 336 -19.42 15.13 9.83
C VAL A 336 -18.39 15.15 8.70
N LEU A 337 -17.12 15.05 9.05
CA LEU A 337 -16.00 15.00 8.13
C LEU A 337 -15.62 13.56 7.83
N VAL A 338 -15.31 13.24 6.57
CA VAL A 338 -15.01 11.88 6.13
C VAL A 338 -13.81 11.83 5.19
N ILE A 339 -13.07 10.72 5.24
CA ILE A 339 -12.08 10.34 4.24
C ILE A 339 -12.23 8.86 3.87
N ASP A 340 -12.13 8.57 2.58
CA ASP A 340 -12.04 7.21 2.05
C ASP A 340 -10.57 6.79 2.02
N LEU A 341 -10.25 5.72 2.74
CA LEU A 341 -8.89 5.19 2.86
C LEU A 341 -8.36 4.65 1.53
N ASN A 342 -9.23 4.25 0.60
CA ASN A 342 -8.81 3.84 -0.74
C ASN A 342 -8.22 5.01 -1.52
N LEU A 343 -8.67 6.25 -1.27
CA LEU A 343 -8.15 7.44 -1.93
C LEU A 343 -6.76 7.83 -1.44
N LEU A 344 -6.35 7.35 -0.26
CA LEU A 344 -4.98 7.56 0.22
C LEU A 344 -3.99 6.71 -0.57
N CYS A 345 -4.38 5.49 -0.97
CA CYS A 345 -3.49 4.51 -1.59
C CYS A 345 -3.65 4.41 -3.12
N ASN A 346 -4.81 4.75 -3.69
CA ASN A 346 -5.06 4.71 -5.13
C ASN A 346 -4.94 6.10 -5.78
N ASN A 347 -4.39 6.13 -7.00
CA ASN A 347 -4.27 7.34 -7.81
C ASN A 347 -5.60 7.93 -8.32
N SER A 348 -6.76 7.41 -7.89
CA SER A 348 -8.06 7.82 -8.41
C SER A 348 -8.70 8.94 -7.59
N VAL A 349 -8.05 10.11 -7.51
CA VAL A 349 -8.68 11.46 -7.52
C VAL A 349 -7.58 12.48 -7.89
N VAL A 350 -7.54 12.94 -9.14
CA VAL A 350 -8.08 14.23 -9.61
C VAL A 350 -8.52 14.03 -11.04
#